data_AF-A0A9E0HKX7-F1
#
_entry.id   AF-A0A9E0HKX7-F1
#
_cell.length_a   1.000
_cell.length_b   1.000
_cell.length_c   1.000
_cell.angle_alpha   90.00
_cell.angle_beta   90.00
_cell.angle_gamma   90.00
#
_symmetry.space_group_name_H-M   'P 1'
#
loop_
_entity.id
_entity.type
_entity.pdbx_description
1 polymer ?
#
loop_
_entity_poly.entity_id
_entity_poly.type
_entity_poly.pdbx_seq_one_letter_code
_entity_poly.pdbx_strand_id
1 'polypeptide(L)'
;MNQAPLPQDRFEALEAYVLGRMDAAQRQRIEMDLAADADLNSELALQREHIRAVEMAGVERQLNLLARQQPDRIRSTATGWHSWLKYAALVAVLILGAVWWYGRPPVNERLFAEYHVPDPGLPVPMSATKDPLFQDAMVAYKLGDHAEAIGKWTGLLQQDPANDTLLFFIASARLAQGDAPASIPLFRRVKDNSASVFQAKAGWYLFLAFLHEGRTDDLRALGLEHDPVYGDRARAVEERLDP
;
A
#
# COMPACT_ATOMS: atom_id res chain seq x y z
N MET A 1 -38.34 9.30 26.37
CA MET A 1 -39.13 8.65 25.29
C MET A 1 -38.45 9.05 23.99
N ASN A 2 -37.47 8.25 23.54
CA ASN A 2 -36.73 8.55 22.31
C ASN A 2 -37.51 7.94 21.16
N GLN A 3 -38.14 8.79 20.35
CA GLN A 3 -38.82 8.37 19.14
C GLN A 3 -37.76 7.87 18.16
N ALA A 4 -37.81 6.58 17.83
CA ALA A 4 -37.05 6.05 16.71
C ALA A 4 -37.45 6.84 15.45
N PRO A 5 -36.50 7.38 14.67
CA PRO A 5 -36.81 8.10 13.45
C PRO A 5 -37.62 7.21 12.50
N LEU A 6 -38.53 7.82 11.74
CA LEU A 6 -39.40 7.14 10.78
C LEU A 6 -38.54 6.34 9.80
N PRO A 7 -39.01 5.18 9.29
CA PRO A 7 -38.23 4.31 8.40
C PRO A 7 -37.67 5.06 7.17
N GLN A 8 -38.36 6.12 6.73
CA GLN A 8 -37.93 6.97 5.62
C GLN A 8 -36.71 7.85 5.95
N ASP A 9 -36.66 8.46 7.14
CA ASP A 9 -35.51 9.26 7.59
C ASP A 9 -34.26 8.39 7.79
N ARG A 10 -34.45 7.12 8.20
CA ARG A 10 -33.36 6.14 8.34
C ARG A 10 -32.75 5.77 6.98
N PHE A 11 -33.60 5.57 5.96
CA PHE A 11 -33.17 5.22 4.61
C PHE A 11 -32.35 6.33 3.95
N GLU A 12 -32.81 7.58 4.05
CA GLU A 12 -32.12 8.76 3.49
C GLU A 12 -30.76 9.00 4.17
N ALA A 13 -30.67 8.75 5.48
CA ALA A 13 -29.43 8.86 6.24
C ALA A 13 -28.40 7.79 5.82
N LEU A 14 -28.83 6.53 5.61
CA LEU A 14 -27.96 5.47 5.11
C LEU A 14 -27.52 5.71 3.66
N GLU A 15 -28.39 6.24 2.81
CA GLU A 15 -28.05 6.58 1.43
C GLU A 15 -26.98 7.68 1.39
N ALA A 16 -27.14 8.74 2.20
CA ALA A 16 -26.16 9.81 2.32
C ALA A 16 -24.80 9.29 2.84
N TYR A 17 -24.82 8.32 3.77
CA TYR A 17 -23.62 7.64 4.27
C TYR A 17 -22.92 6.85 3.17
N VAL A 18 -23.65 6.03 2.39
CA VAL A 18 -23.08 5.22 1.31
C VAL A 18 -22.54 6.08 0.16
N LEU A 19 -23.20 7.21 -0.13
CA LEU A 19 -22.78 8.15 -1.18
C LEU A 19 -21.71 9.15 -0.72
N GLY A 20 -21.25 9.08 0.53
CA GLY A 20 -20.20 9.95 1.07
C GLY A 20 -20.61 11.43 1.17
N ARG A 21 -21.90 11.71 1.33
CA ARG A 21 -22.46 13.09 1.35
C ARG A 21 -22.66 13.64 2.76
N MET A 22 -22.21 12.92 3.80
CA MET A 22 -22.36 13.32 5.20
C MET A 22 -21.13 14.05 5.73
N ASP A 23 -21.35 14.96 6.69
CA ASP A 23 -20.27 15.55 7.46
C ASP A 23 -19.68 14.56 8.49
N ALA A 24 -18.49 14.88 9.02
CA ALA A 24 -17.76 13.98 9.92
C ALA A 24 -18.50 13.69 11.24
N ALA A 25 -19.31 14.63 11.74
CA ALA A 25 -20.03 14.48 13.00
C ALA A 25 -21.29 13.62 12.84
N GLN A 26 -21.97 13.74 11.70
CA GLN A 26 -23.12 12.91 11.32
C GLN A 26 -22.69 11.47 11.04
N ARG A 27 -21.55 11.30 10.37
CA ARG A 27 -20.98 9.98 10.06
C ARG A 27 -20.68 9.16 11.31
N GLN A 28 -20.05 9.78 12.31
CA GLN A 28 -19.69 9.09 13.55
C GLN A 28 -20.92 8.61 14.34
N ARG A 29 -22.03 9.33 14.28
CA ARG A 29 -23.29 8.90 14.92
C ARG A 29 -23.89 7.67 14.23
N ILE A 30 -23.91 7.65 12.90
CA ILE A 30 -24.36 6.47 12.14
C ILE A 30 -23.46 5.25 12.38
N GLU A 31 -22.14 5.44 12.48
CA GLU A 31 -21.22 4.33 12.77
C GLU A 31 -21.43 3.74 14.17
N MET A 32 -21.81 4.57 15.15
CA MET A 32 -22.23 4.10 16.47
C MET A 32 -23.58 3.34 16.43
N ASP A 33 -24.54 3.83 15.66
CA ASP A 33 -25.86 3.20 15.53
C ASP A 33 -25.76 1.85 14.76
N LEU A 34 -24.89 1.77 13.75
CA LEU A 34 -24.57 0.54 13.01
C LEU A 34 -23.88 -0.52 13.86
N ALA A 35 -23.12 -0.12 14.89
CA ALA A 35 -22.50 -1.03 15.84
C ALA A 35 -23.49 -1.58 16.88
N ALA A 36 -24.59 -0.87 17.12
CA ALA A 36 -25.59 -1.22 18.13
C ALA A 36 -26.82 -1.95 17.56
N ASP A 37 -27.15 -1.75 16.28
CA ASP A 37 -28.37 -2.26 15.64
C ASP A 37 -28.06 -3.21 14.46
N ALA A 38 -28.33 -4.50 14.65
CA ALA A 38 -28.12 -5.53 13.64
C ALA A 38 -29.06 -5.40 12.43
N ASP A 39 -30.27 -4.86 12.63
CA ASP A 39 -31.23 -4.65 11.55
C ASP A 39 -30.74 -3.52 10.62
N LEU A 40 -30.17 -2.47 11.20
CA LEU A 40 -29.59 -1.34 10.45
C LEU A 40 -28.39 -1.77 9.58
N ASN A 41 -27.57 -2.70 10.06
CA ASN A 41 -26.46 -3.26 9.30
C ASN A 41 -26.94 -4.10 8.11
N SER A 42 -28.04 -4.84 8.29
CA SER A 42 -28.67 -5.61 7.21
C SER A 42 -29.26 -4.70 6.11
N GLU A 43 -29.86 -3.56 6.50
CA GLU A 43 -30.40 -2.56 5.58
C GLU A 43 -29.30 -1.86 4.77
N LEU A 44 -28.16 -1.55 5.41
CA LEU A 44 -26.97 -1.02 4.75
C LEU A 44 -26.39 -2.00 3.71
N ALA A 45 -26.37 -3.30 4.03
CA ALA A 45 -25.91 -4.33 3.11
C ALA A 45 -26.80 -4.42 1.85
N LEU A 46 -28.12 -4.37 2.04
CA LEU A 46 -29.11 -4.36 0.95
C LEU A 46 -28.97 -3.12 0.06
N GLN A 47 -28.78 -1.92 0.63
CA GLN A 47 -28.57 -0.71 -0.16
C GLN A 47 -27.29 -0.77 -1.01
N ARG A 48 -26.19 -1.30 -0.45
CA ARG A 48 -24.92 -1.49 -1.19
C ARG A 48 -25.09 -2.48 -2.35
N GLU A 49 -25.88 -3.53 -2.15
CA GLU A 49 -26.20 -4.50 -3.19
C GLU A 49 -27.03 -3.88 -4.32
N HIS A 50 -28.05 -3.07 -3.99
CA HIS A 50 -28.86 -2.35 -4.97
C HIS A 50 -28.03 -1.35 -5.79
N ILE A 51 -27.14 -0.58 -5.16
CA ILE A 51 -26.27 0.37 -5.87
C ILE A 51 -25.35 -0.38 -6.84
N ARG A 52 -24.74 -1.50 -6.41
CA ARG A 52 -23.92 -2.35 -7.30
C ARG A 52 -24.74 -2.92 -8.46
N ALA A 53 -25.98 -3.35 -8.22
CA ALA A 53 -26.85 -3.86 -9.27
C ALA A 53 -27.21 -2.78 -10.29
N VAL A 54 -27.45 -1.54 -9.84
CA VAL A 54 -27.74 -0.39 -10.71
C VAL A 54 -26.51 0.03 -11.52
N GLU A 55 -25.32 0.01 -10.92
CA GLU A 55 -24.05 0.26 -11.61
C GLU A 55 -23.79 -0.78 -12.71
N MET A 56 -23.95 -2.07 -12.41
CA MET A 56 -23.82 -3.14 -13.40
C MET A 56 -24.84 -3.01 -14.54
N ALA A 57 -26.11 -2.74 -14.21
CA ALA A 57 -27.15 -2.51 -15.21
C ALA A 57 -26.97 -1.19 -16.00
N GLY A 58 -26.27 -0.22 -15.43
CA GLY A 58 -25.87 1.04 -16.10
C GLY A 58 -24.77 0.81 -17.13
N VAL A 59 -23.76 0.01 -16.76
CA VAL A 59 -22.65 -0.40 -17.65
C VAL A 59 -23.18 -1.21 -18.83
N GLU A 60 -24.08 -2.17 -18.61
CA GLU A 60 -24.71 -2.93 -19.70
C GLU A 60 -25.53 -2.04 -20.65
N ARG A 61 -26.22 -1.01 -20.11
CA ARG A 61 -26.96 -0.04 -20.93
C ARG A 61 -26.02 0.85 -21.73
N GLN A 62 -24.91 1.32 -21.17
CA GLN A 62 -23.89 2.08 -21.91
C GLN A 62 -23.24 1.22 -23.00
N LEU A 63 -22.91 -0.04 -22.71
CA LEU A 63 -22.36 -0.98 -23.70
C LEU A 63 -23.36 -1.26 -24.82
N ASN A 64 -24.65 -1.44 -24.52
CA ASN A 64 -25.70 -1.62 -25.52
C ASN A 64 -25.98 -0.36 -26.35
N LEU A 65 -25.86 0.84 -25.76
CA LEU A 65 -25.98 2.09 -26.50
C LEU A 65 -24.79 2.30 -27.45
N LEU A 66 -23.57 1.95 -27.03
CA LEU A 66 -22.39 1.94 -27.88
C LEU A 66 -22.50 0.90 -29.01
N ALA A 67 -23.08 -0.27 -28.73
CA ALA A 67 -23.34 -1.30 -29.74
C ALA A 67 -24.43 -0.89 -30.75
N ARG A 68 -25.40 -0.06 -30.34
CA ARG A 68 -26.50 0.43 -31.19
C ARG A 68 -26.18 1.72 -31.95
N GLN A 69 -25.08 2.41 -31.61
CA GLN A 69 -24.63 3.65 -32.27
C GLN A 69 -23.66 3.43 -33.45
N GLN A 70 -23.47 2.19 -33.93
CA GLN A 70 -22.89 1.97 -35.26
C GLN A 70 -24.01 1.89 -36.29
N PRO A 71 -24.33 2.97 -37.04
CA PRO A 71 -25.15 2.84 -38.24
C PRO A 71 -24.38 2.08 -39.31
N ASP A 72 -25.05 1.08 -39.88
CA ASP A 72 -24.70 0.34 -41.08
C ASP A 72 -24.21 1.26 -42.21
N ARG A 73 -22.89 1.46 -42.31
CA ARG A 73 -22.22 1.92 -43.53
C ARG A 73 -20.82 1.33 -43.65
N ILE A 74 -20.72 0.01 -43.73
CA ILE A 74 -19.57 -0.61 -44.43
C ILE A 74 -20.13 -1.65 -45.41
N ARG A 75 -20.33 -1.19 -46.64
CA ARG A 75 -20.39 -2.08 -47.80
C ARG A 75 -19.12 -2.94 -47.79
N SER A 76 -19.33 -4.23 -47.91
CA SER A 76 -18.33 -5.29 -48.01
C SER A 76 -17.14 -4.97 -48.91
N THR A 77 -15.94 -5.05 -48.34
CA THR A 77 -14.74 -5.59 -49.01
C THR A 77 -14.12 -6.65 -48.11
N ALA A 78 -14.87 -7.73 -47.92
CA ALA A 78 -14.40 -8.91 -47.22
C ALA A 78 -13.39 -9.67 -48.09
N THR A 79 -12.10 -9.41 -47.92
CA THR A 79 -11.05 -10.36 -48.35
C THR A 79 -9.72 -10.26 -47.56
N GLY A 80 -9.53 -9.26 -46.69
CA GLY A 80 -8.25 -9.07 -45.96
C GLY A 80 -8.22 -9.52 -44.49
N TRP A 81 -9.36 -9.50 -43.78
CA TRP A 81 -9.38 -9.62 -42.31
C TRP A 81 -9.31 -11.07 -41.78
N HIS A 82 -9.78 -12.06 -42.56
CA HIS A 82 -9.70 -13.48 -42.18
C HIS A 82 -8.27 -14.03 -42.18
N SER A 83 -7.32 -13.34 -42.83
CA SER A 83 -5.91 -13.72 -42.81
C SER A 83 -5.21 -13.29 -41.51
N TRP A 84 -5.68 -12.22 -40.85
CA TRP A 84 -5.10 -11.71 -39.59
C TRP A 84 -5.66 -12.42 -38.35
N LEU A 85 -6.89 -12.94 -38.42
CA LEU A 85 -7.49 -13.77 -37.36
C LEU A 85 -6.69 -15.05 -37.08
N LYS A 86 -5.97 -15.58 -38.07
CA LYS A 86 -5.07 -16.74 -37.92
C LYS A 86 -3.91 -16.46 -36.95
N TYR A 87 -3.47 -15.20 -36.90
CA TYR A 87 -2.41 -14.74 -36.01
C TYR A 87 -2.95 -14.19 -34.68
N ALA A 88 -4.25 -13.92 -34.58
CA ALA A 88 -4.86 -13.38 -33.37
C ALA A 88 -4.72 -14.31 -32.16
N ALA A 89 -4.81 -15.63 -32.36
CA ALA A 89 -4.59 -16.61 -31.29
C ALA A 89 -3.12 -16.62 -30.81
N LEU A 90 -2.17 -16.51 -31.73
CA LEU A 90 -0.74 -16.43 -31.40
C LEU A 90 -0.42 -15.14 -30.64
N VAL A 91 -0.97 -14.01 -31.11
CA VAL A 91 -0.82 -12.71 -30.45
C VAL A 91 -1.49 -12.71 -29.08
N ALA A 92 -2.65 -13.33 -28.91
CA ALA A 92 -3.31 -13.47 -27.61
C ALA A 92 -2.48 -14.30 -26.63
N VAL A 93 -1.87 -15.41 -27.07
CA VAL A 93 -0.97 -16.22 -26.24
C VAL A 93 0.31 -15.46 -25.87
N LEU A 94 0.87 -14.69 -26.81
CA LEU A 94 2.03 -13.83 -26.53
C LEU A 94 1.69 -12.70 -25.55
N ILE A 95 0.52 -12.10 -25.67
CA ILE A 95 0.04 -11.06 -24.73
C ILE A 95 -0.22 -11.69 -23.35
N LEU A 96 -0.88 -12.85 -23.27
CA LEU A 96 -1.10 -13.55 -22.01
C LEU A 96 0.22 -13.97 -21.36
N GLY A 97 1.20 -14.44 -22.16
CA GLY A 97 2.54 -14.76 -21.69
C GLY A 97 3.30 -13.53 -21.21
N ALA A 98 3.20 -12.40 -21.93
CA ALA A 98 3.82 -11.14 -21.55
C ALA A 98 3.18 -10.54 -20.29
N VAL A 99 1.87 -10.59 -20.16
CA VAL A 99 1.13 -10.16 -18.96
C VAL A 99 1.47 -11.06 -17.77
N TRP A 100 1.57 -12.38 -17.97
CA TRP A 100 1.98 -13.31 -16.92
C TRP A 100 3.45 -13.13 -16.52
N TRP A 101 4.33 -12.82 -17.47
CA TRP A 101 5.74 -12.51 -17.21
C TRP A 101 5.90 -11.16 -16.48
N TYR A 102 5.16 -10.13 -16.89
CA TYR A 102 5.21 -8.80 -16.28
C TYR A 102 4.48 -8.74 -14.93
N GLY A 103 3.55 -9.67 -14.67
CA GLY A 103 2.89 -9.84 -13.38
C GLY A 103 3.70 -10.62 -12.34
N ARG A 104 4.91 -11.11 -12.69
CA ARG A 104 5.84 -11.66 -11.71
C ARG A 104 6.53 -10.48 -11.00
N PRO A 105 6.31 -10.27 -9.69
CA PRO A 105 7.10 -9.29 -8.96
C PRO A 105 8.57 -9.64 -9.13
N PRO A 106 9.42 -8.66 -9.51
CA PRO A 106 10.83 -8.90 -9.75
C PRO A 106 11.48 -9.48 -8.49
N VAL A 107 12.57 -10.22 -8.68
CA VAL A 107 13.18 -11.06 -7.63
C VAL A 107 13.50 -10.24 -6.36
N ASN A 108 13.89 -8.98 -6.53
CA ASN A 108 14.03 -7.98 -5.48
C ASN A 108 12.76 -7.76 -4.64
N GLU A 109 11.59 -7.55 -5.24
CA GLU A 109 10.33 -7.32 -4.52
C GLU A 109 9.95 -8.56 -3.70
N ARG A 110 10.18 -9.75 -4.25
CA ARG A 110 9.91 -11.02 -3.56
C ARG A 110 10.85 -11.25 -2.38
N LEU A 111 12.16 -11.03 -2.55
CA LEU A 111 13.10 -11.16 -1.44
C LEU A 111 12.88 -10.06 -0.41
N PHE A 112 12.55 -8.83 -0.82
CA PHE A 112 12.17 -7.77 0.10
C PHE A 112 10.98 -8.20 0.97
N ALA A 113 9.90 -8.70 0.36
CA ALA A 113 8.72 -9.19 1.10
C ALA A 113 9.04 -10.40 2.01
N GLU A 114 10.00 -11.24 1.65
CA GLU A 114 10.43 -12.41 2.43
C GLU A 114 11.23 -12.01 3.70
N TYR A 115 12.02 -10.94 3.62
CA TYR A 115 12.97 -10.55 4.66
C TYR A 115 12.59 -9.29 5.44
N HIS A 116 11.64 -8.49 4.95
CA HIS A 116 11.15 -7.31 5.64
C HIS A 116 10.13 -7.69 6.71
N VAL A 117 10.58 -7.75 7.96
CA VAL A 117 9.69 -7.81 9.13
C VAL A 117 9.57 -6.39 9.69
N PRO A 118 8.36 -5.78 9.75
CA PRO A 118 8.16 -4.52 10.46
C PRO A 118 8.64 -4.67 11.90
N ASP A 119 9.60 -3.84 12.30
CA ASP A 119 10.25 -3.95 13.60
C ASP A 119 9.24 -3.69 14.72
N PRO A 120 9.01 -4.63 15.67
CA PRO A 120 8.07 -4.44 16.77
C PRO A 120 8.47 -3.32 17.76
N GLY A 121 9.66 -2.72 17.57
CA GLY A 121 10.21 -1.67 18.39
C GLY A 121 11.10 -2.28 19.48
N LEU A 122 12.40 -1.97 19.42
CA LEU A 122 13.31 -2.28 20.52
C LEU A 122 13.04 -1.33 21.71
N PRO A 123 13.29 -1.76 22.97
CA PRO A 123 13.30 -0.85 24.11
C PRO A 123 14.46 0.15 23.95
N VAL A 124 14.13 1.34 23.44
CA VAL A 124 15.07 2.45 23.24
C VAL A 124 15.18 3.36 24.47
N PRO A 125 16.36 3.97 24.73
CA PRO A 125 16.58 4.85 25.85
C PRO A 125 15.63 6.07 25.86
N MET A 126 15.22 6.44 27.08
CA MET A 126 13.98 7.12 27.48
C MET A 126 13.77 8.61 27.10
N SER A 127 14.49 9.22 26.13
CA SER A 127 14.30 10.65 25.83
C SER A 127 13.28 10.96 24.73
N ALA A 128 13.29 10.22 23.61
CA ALA A 128 12.36 10.45 22.48
C ALA A 128 11.03 9.68 22.61
N THR A 129 11.03 8.56 23.32
CA THR A 129 9.85 7.70 23.53
C THR A 129 8.82 8.25 24.51
N LYS A 130 9.12 9.34 25.22
CA LYS A 130 8.15 9.96 26.15
C LYS A 130 7.28 11.03 25.49
N ASP A 131 7.61 11.44 24.27
CA ASP A 131 6.79 12.41 23.54
C ASP A 131 5.44 11.75 23.17
N PRO A 132 4.30 12.32 23.60
CA PRO A 132 2.98 11.81 23.22
C PRO A 132 2.80 11.72 21.70
N LEU A 133 3.39 12.64 20.93
CA LEU A 133 3.34 12.61 19.46
C LEU A 133 4.16 11.45 18.89
N PHE A 134 5.28 11.09 19.53
CA PHE A 134 6.06 9.92 19.12
C PHE A 134 5.27 8.63 19.35
N GLN A 135 4.59 8.51 20.49
CA GLN A 135 3.78 7.33 20.82
C GLN A 135 2.54 7.22 19.94
N ASP A 136 1.86 8.34 19.68
CA ASP A 136 0.72 8.40 18.76
C ASP A 136 1.12 8.02 17.32
N ALA A 137 2.28 8.49 16.86
CA ALA A 137 2.86 8.07 15.58
C ALA A 137 3.23 6.58 15.55
N MET A 138 3.66 6.02 16.68
CA MET A 138 3.96 4.59 16.81
C MET A 138 2.69 3.74 16.70
N VAL A 139 1.54 4.24 17.17
CA VAL A 139 0.24 3.58 16.96
C VAL A 139 -0.10 3.54 15.47
N ALA A 140 -0.02 4.69 14.79
CA ALA A 140 -0.25 4.78 13.34
C ALA A 140 0.69 3.83 12.56
N TYR A 141 1.98 3.82 12.89
CA TYR A 141 2.96 2.92 12.29
C TYR A 141 2.60 1.44 12.45
N LYS A 142 2.17 1.02 13.65
CA LYS A 142 1.76 -0.36 13.94
C LYS A 142 0.45 -0.76 13.25
N LEU A 143 -0.43 0.20 13.01
CA LEU A 143 -1.67 -0.01 12.26
C LEU A 143 -1.46 0.00 10.74
N GLY A 144 -0.23 0.26 10.27
CA GLY A 144 0.10 0.35 8.85
C GLY A 144 -0.18 1.72 8.24
N ASP A 145 -0.65 2.71 9.03
CA ASP A 145 -0.76 4.10 8.59
C ASP A 145 0.61 4.79 8.67
N HIS A 146 1.48 4.37 7.76
CA HIS A 146 2.84 4.88 7.67
C HIS A 146 2.88 6.35 7.24
N ALA A 147 1.88 6.85 6.49
CA ALA A 147 1.82 8.24 6.04
C ALA A 147 1.60 9.18 7.23
N GLU A 148 0.63 8.83 8.08
CA GLU A 148 0.35 9.55 9.32
C GLU A 148 1.57 9.50 10.27
N ALA A 149 2.18 8.33 10.44
CA ALA A 149 3.37 8.16 11.29
C ALA A 149 4.55 9.03 10.81
N ILE A 150 4.85 9.04 9.51
CA ILE A 150 5.90 9.88 8.91
C ILE A 150 5.59 11.36 9.15
N GLY A 151 4.34 11.79 8.96
CA GLY A 151 3.95 13.19 9.18
C GLY A 151 4.24 13.65 10.61
N LYS A 152 3.78 12.86 11.60
CA LYS A 152 3.99 13.16 13.03
C LYS A 152 5.48 13.14 13.41
N TRP A 153 6.24 12.12 13.01
CA TRP A 153 7.67 12.04 13.32
C TRP A 153 8.52 13.08 12.59
N THR A 154 8.15 13.48 11.37
CA THR A 154 8.88 14.53 10.64
C THR A 154 8.85 15.85 11.40
N GLY A 155 7.72 16.18 12.04
CA GLY A 155 7.61 17.36 12.91
C GLY A 155 8.57 17.29 14.10
N LEU A 156 8.68 16.12 14.74
CA LEU A 156 9.63 15.90 15.84
C LEU A 156 11.09 15.94 15.36
N LEU A 157 11.37 15.40 14.18
CA LEU A 157 12.72 15.38 13.61
C LEU A 157 13.22 16.78 13.27
N GLN A 158 12.33 17.72 12.93
CA GLN A 158 12.73 19.13 12.73
C GLN A 158 13.26 19.77 14.02
N GLN A 159 12.80 19.32 15.18
CA GLN A 159 13.22 19.83 16.49
C GLN A 159 14.55 19.20 16.93
N ASP A 160 14.76 17.92 16.60
CA ASP A 160 16.01 17.20 16.84
C ASP A 160 16.45 16.44 15.58
N PRO A 161 17.12 17.11 14.61
CA PRO A 161 17.47 16.48 13.33
C PRO A 161 18.48 15.34 13.44
N ALA A 162 19.18 15.21 14.58
CA ALA A 162 20.18 14.18 14.81
C ALA A 162 19.60 12.94 15.52
N ASN A 163 18.31 12.95 15.84
CA ASN A 163 17.64 11.87 16.56
C ASN A 163 17.63 10.58 15.74
N ASP A 164 18.47 9.62 16.13
CA ASP A 164 18.64 8.36 15.42
C ASP A 164 17.38 7.50 15.42
N THR A 165 16.59 7.58 16.49
CA THR A 165 15.33 6.87 16.66
C THR A 165 14.29 7.38 15.66
N LEU A 166 14.10 8.69 15.57
CA LEU A 166 13.19 9.30 14.58
C LEU A 166 13.66 9.01 13.16
N LEU A 167 14.96 9.16 12.88
CA LEU A 167 15.52 8.85 11.56
C LEU A 167 15.25 7.39 11.17
N PHE A 168 15.49 6.45 12.08
CA PHE A 168 15.27 5.02 11.84
C PHE A 168 13.80 4.69 11.57
N PHE A 169 12.89 5.19 12.41
CA PHE A 169 11.46 4.89 12.26
C PHE A 169 10.83 5.55 11.04
N ILE A 170 11.20 6.80 10.71
CA ILE A 170 10.77 7.45 9.47
C ILE A 170 11.28 6.68 8.26
N ALA A 171 12.56 6.27 8.25
CA ALA A 171 13.13 5.48 7.16
C ALA A 171 12.40 4.14 6.99
N SER A 172 12.10 3.47 8.10
CA SER A 172 11.37 2.20 8.12
C SER A 172 9.94 2.34 7.62
N ALA A 173 9.24 3.42 8.01
CA ALA A 173 7.90 3.71 7.51
C ALA A 173 7.89 4.03 6.01
N ARG A 174 8.87 4.81 5.53
CA ARG A 174 9.02 5.11 4.09
C ARG A 174 9.27 3.85 3.29
N LEU A 175 10.19 3.00 3.76
CA LEU A 175 10.50 1.73 3.11
C LEU A 175 9.26 0.81 3.07
N ALA A 176 8.48 0.75 4.15
CA ALA A 176 7.24 -0.03 4.21
C ALA A 176 6.14 0.50 3.25
N GLN A 177 6.15 1.80 2.92
CA GLN A 177 5.26 2.38 1.90
C GLN A 177 5.77 2.21 0.45
N GLY A 178 6.94 1.60 0.25
CA GLY A 178 7.59 1.49 -1.06
C GLY A 178 8.38 2.73 -1.47
N ASP A 179 8.52 3.74 -0.60
CA ASP A 179 9.38 4.91 -0.81
C ASP A 179 10.82 4.60 -0.38
N ALA A 180 11.41 3.57 -1.00
CA ALA A 180 12.80 3.19 -0.77
C ALA A 180 13.79 4.33 -1.08
N PRO A 181 13.63 5.15 -2.15
CA PRO A 181 14.54 6.26 -2.45
C PRO A 181 14.68 7.26 -1.31
N ALA A 182 13.57 7.65 -0.66
CA ALA A 182 13.62 8.59 0.46
C ALA A 182 14.08 7.94 1.78
N SER A 183 13.97 6.60 1.90
CA SER A 183 14.46 5.87 3.09
C SER A 183 15.99 5.77 3.15
N ILE A 184 16.65 5.60 2.00
CA ILE A 184 18.11 5.41 1.86
C ILE A 184 18.94 6.47 2.59
N PRO A 185 18.74 7.79 2.37
CA PRO A 185 19.55 8.81 3.03
C PRO A 185 19.34 8.82 4.55
N LEU A 186 18.16 8.43 5.04
CA LEU A 186 17.87 8.36 6.47
C LEU A 186 18.56 7.15 7.12
N PHE A 187 18.46 5.96 6.52
CA PHE A 187 19.16 4.78 7.03
C PHE A 187 20.68 4.95 6.99
N ARG A 188 21.22 5.60 5.96
CA ARG A 188 22.66 5.90 5.88
C ARG A 188 23.12 6.73 7.07
N ARG A 189 22.38 7.79 7.43
CA ARG A 189 22.69 8.63 8.61
C ARG A 189 22.69 7.84 9.91
N VAL A 190 21.79 6.87 10.06
CA VAL A 190 21.73 6.01 11.26
C VAL A 190 22.86 4.98 11.27
N LYS A 191 23.16 4.35 10.12
CA LYS A 191 24.29 3.40 9.97
C LYS A 191 25.64 4.07 10.22
N ASP A 192 25.82 5.30 9.76
CA ASP A 192 27.08 6.04 9.91
C ASP A 192 27.29 6.56 11.34
N ASN A 193 26.24 6.56 12.18
CA ASN A 193 26.33 6.88 13.59
C ASN A 193 26.69 5.63 14.42
N SER A 194 27.97 5.45 14.73
CA SER A 194 28.47 4.32 15.54
C SER A 194 27.94 4.27 16.97
N ALA A 195 27.42 5.38 17.50
CA ALA A 195 26.80 5.43 18.82
C ALA A 195 25.31 5.04 18.80
N SER A 196 24.72 4.90 17.60
CA SER A 196 23.31 4.54 17.48
C SER A 196 23.08 3.09 17.84
N VAL A 197 22.10 2.83 18.70
CA VAL A 197 21.61 1.48 19.00
C VAL A 197 20.99 0.81 17.76
N PHE A 198 20.62 1.61 16.76
CA PHE A 198 20.06 1.15 15.50
C PHE A 198 21.10 0.93 14.42
N GLN A 199 22.39 1.19 14.66
CA GLN A 199 23.42 1.18 13.61
C GLN A 199 23.39 -0.11 12.74
N ALA A 200 23.46 -1.28 13.39
CA ALA A 200 23.45 -2.57 12.69
C ALA A 200 22.11 -2.80 11.96
N LYS A 201 20.98 -2.46 12.62
CA LYS A 201 19.65 -2.61 12.04
C LYS A 201 19.45 -1.67 10.85
N ALA A 202 19.90 -0.42 10.93
CA ALA A 202 19.88 0.53 9.83
C ALA A 202 20.74 0.05 8.66
N GLY A 203 21.88 -0.61 8.92
CA GLY A 203 22.67 -1.28 7.89
C GLY A 203 21.85 -2.33 7.14
N TRP A 204 21.17 -3.22 7.86
CA TRP A 204 20.28 -4.22 7.26
C TRP A 204 19.13 -3.62 6.46
N TYR A 205 18.44 -2.61 6.99
CA TYR A 205 17.32 -1.99 6.27
C TYR A 205 17.79 -1.15 5.08
N LEU A 206 18.99 -0.56 5.14
CA LEU A 206 19.62 0.08 3.99
C LEU A 206 19.92 -0.93 2.88
N PHE A 207 20.40 -2.11 3.24
CA PHE A 207 20.60 -3.22 2.31
C PHE A 207 19.28 -3.65 1.66
N LEU A 208 18.21 -3.79 2.44
CA LEU A 208 16.87 -4.07 1.91
C LEU A 208 16.34 -2.94 1.02
N ALA A 209 16.63 -1.68 1.32
CA ALA A 209 16.25 -0.55 0.48
C ALA A 209 17.00 -0.55 -0.86
N PHE A 210 18.29 -0.87 -0.88
CA PHE A 210 19.02 -1.05 -2.13
C PHE A 210 18.55 -2.26 -2.92
N LEU A 211 18.21 -3.36 -2.24
CA LEU A 211 17.60 -4.53 -2.85
C LEU A 211 16.30 -4.14 -3.56
N HIS A 212 15.39 -3.44 -2.86
CA HIS A 212 14.12 -2.97 -3.40
C HIS A 212 14.32 -2.14 -4.67
N GLU A 213 15.28 -1.20 -4.65
CA GLU A 213 15.63 -0.35 -5.80
C GLU A 213 16.40 -1.06 -6.92
N GLY A 214 16.77 -2.34 -6.76
CA GLY A 214 17.60 -3.07 -7.73
C GLY A 214 19.04 -2.54 -7.81
N ARG A 215 19.52 -1.84 -6.78
CA ARG A 215 20.85 -1.22 -6.71
C ARG A 215 21.88 -2.22 -6.16
N THR A 216 22.14 -3.28 -6.92
CA THR A 216 23.00 -4.40 -6.52
C THR A 216 24.43 -3.98 -6.17
N ASP A 217 24.99 -3.00 -6.89
CA ASP A 217 26.36 -2.51 -6.63
C ASP A 217 26.44 -1.78 -5.27
N ASP A 218 25.47 -0.92 -4.96
CA ASP A 218 25.39 -0.24 -3.67
C ASP A 218 25.13 -1.20 -2.52
N LEU A 219 24.31 -2.23 -2.78
CA LEU A 219 24.02 -3.31 -1.84
C LEU A 219 25.29 -4.06 -1.47
N ARG A 220 26.08 -4.52 -2.45
CA ARG A 220 27.35 -5.23 -2.22
C ARG A 220 28.39 -4.34 -1.57
N ALA A 221 28.41 -3.05 -1.92
CA ALA A 221 29.32 -2.09 -1.31
C ALA A 221 29.07 -1.88 0.20
N LEU A 222 27.92 -2.29 0.74
CA LEU A 222 27.67 -2.25 2.19
C LEU A 222 28.50 -3.27 2.98
N GLY A 223 28.98 -4.34 2.33
CA GLY A 223 29.80 -5.36 2.97
C GLY A 223 29.09 -6.15 4.07
N LEU A 224 27.74 -6.26 4.01
CA LEU A 224 26.96 -6.90 5.07
C LEU A 224 27.20 -8.40 5.18
N GLU A 225 27.73 -9.06 4.15
CA GLU A 225 28.14 -10.46 4.16
C GLU A 225 29.19 -10.79 5.25
N HIS A 226 29.90 -9.77 5.75
CA HIS A 226 30.85 -9.88 6.85
C HIS A 226 30.25 -9.44 8.21
N ASP A 227 28.99 -9.01 8.25
CA ASP A 227 28.33 -8.54 9.47
C ASP A 227 28.04 -9.72 10.41
N PRO A 228 28.34 -9.60 11.72
CA PRO A 228 28.16 -10.70 12.67
C PRO A 228 26.68 -11.06 12.94
N VAL A 229 25.74 -10.16 12.63
CA VAL A 229 24.31 -10.35 12.89
C VAL A 229 23.55 -10.68 11.60
N TYR A 230 23.87 -9.99 10.51
CA TYR A 230 23.14 -10.08 9.24
C TYR A 230 23.90 -10.80 8.12
N GLY A 231 25.15 -11.20 8.33
CA GLY A 231 26.01 -11.77 7.29
C GLY A 231 25.46 -13.00 6.59
N ASP A 232 24.90 -13.95 7.34
CA ASP A 232 24.29 -15.14 6.74
C ASP A 232 23.10 -14.79 5.82
N ARG A 233 22.29 -13.80 6.23
CA ARG A 233 21.13 -13.35 5.45
C ARG A 233 21.55 -12.57 4.22
N ALA A 234 22.56 -11.71 4.35
CA ALA A 234 23.10 -10.94 3.24
C ALA A 234 23.68 -11.87 2.16
N ARG A 235 24.48 -12.89 2.54
CA ARG A 235 25.00 -13.90 1.61
C ARG A 235 23.90 -14.64 0.86
N ALA A 236 22.87 -15.09 1.58
CA ALA A 236 21.74 -15.79 0.96
C ALA A 236 20.98 -14.92 -0.05
N VAL A 237 20.92 -13.60 0.17
CA VAL A 237 20.33 -12.65 -0.79
C VAL A 237 21.25 -12.49 -2.01
N GLU A 238 22.54 -12.31 -1.81
CA GLU A 238 23.51 -12.11 -2.89
C GLU A 238 23.63 -13.33 -3.81
N GLU A 239 23.68 -14.54 -3.26
CA GLU A 239 23.70 -15.80 -4.02
C GLU A 239 22.45 -15.97 -4.91
N ARG A 240 21.30 -15.43 -4.49
CA ARG A 240 20.04 -15.50 -5.24
C ARG A 240 19.92 -14.40 -6.30
N LEU A 241 20.76 -13.37 -6.24
CA LEU A 241 20.80 -12.28 -7.22
C LEU A 241 21.67 -12.61 -8.43
N ASP A 242 22.67 -13.48 -8.28
CA ASP A 242 23.52 -14.03 -9.37
C ASP A 242 23.49 -15.57 -9.34
N PRO A 243 22.51 -16.23 -10.01
CA PRO A 243 22.36 -17.70 -10.02
C PRO A 243 23.36 -18.45 -10.90
#